data_AF-A0A936ZSQ2-F1
#
_entry.id   AF-A0A936ZSQ2-F1
#
_cell.length_a   1.000
_cell.length_b   1.000
_cell.length_c   1.000
_cell.angle_alpha   90.00
_cell.angle_beta   90.00
_cell.angle_gamma   90.00
#
_symmetry.space_group_name_H-M   'P 1'
#
loop_
_entity.id
_entity.type
_entity.pdbx_description
1 polymer ?
#
loop_
_entity_poly.entity_id
_entity_poly.type
_entity_poly.pdbx_seq_one_letter_code
_entity_poly.pdbx_strand_id
1 'polypeptide(L)'
;MMEARHKKPGSVRLNDTQYQEMDKLGFTNESAYVKYKMDQGQSKLEVLKSPSDHTVRALPVVSEKRPHSGAVEDQLTIQRLSIENRKLQEKLEEITRSSEKTLNGVHHKVHSMLQEELQKRDHEELKKAFAASKKKMEQLETSLEKSNKETEAKQEEIEALVKKLGFVELGKALLPGAISGLAKQYPKQMQGIASTLGSLGLSATGTVENEMNQDQDHLLQILNYLRELFTKEQFGQVIELMMQVGEQIKDDTHLIQKMAYYMDQIQNKESLSDKATE
;
A
#
# COMPACT_ATOMS: atom_id res chain seq x y z
N MET A 1 8.62 -39.20 24.93
CA MET A 1 7.34 -39.00 24.22
C MET A 1 6.48 -38.12 25.11
N MET A 2 6.24 -36.86 24.74
CA MET A 2 5.35 -35.99 25.51
C MET A 2 4.13 -35.69 24.65
N GLU A 3 3.00 -36.23 25.07
CA GLU A 3 1.69 -36.00 24.47
C GLU A 3 1.39 -34.50 24.48
N ALA A 4 1.09 -33.95 23.30
CA ALA A 4 0.59 -32.59 23.16
C ALA A 4 -0.82 -32.53 23.77
N ARG A 5 -0.90 -32.25 25.07
CA ARG A 5 -2.18 -32.17 25.79
C ARG A 5 -3.09 -31.10 25.18
N HIS A 6 -4.36 -31.46 25.00
CA HIS A 6 -5.37 -30.68 24.28
C HIS A 6 -5.58 -29.30 24.90
N LYS A 7 -5.31 -28.26 24.08
CA LYS A 7 -5.49 -26.85 24.39
C LYS A 7 -6.97 -26.53 24.55
N LYS A 8 -7.44 -26.32 25.79
CA LYS A 8 -8.81 -25.84 26.04
C LYS A 8 -8.85 -24.31 25.92
N PRO A 9 -9.74 -23.74 25.09
CA PRO A 9 -9.89 -22.29 25.01
C PRO A 9 -10.47 -21.76 26.32
N GLY A 10 -9.80 -20.78 26.95
CA GLY A 10 -10.21 -20.16 28.21
C GLY A 10 -9.40 -20.54 29.45
N SER A 11 -8.41 -21.43 29.35
CA SER A 11 -7.49 -21.71 30.47
C SER A 11 -6.29 -20.75 30.48
N VAL A 12 -5.85 -20.41 31.70
CA VAL A 12 -4.66 -19.59 31.93
C VAL A 12 -3.43 -20.35 31.43
N ARG A 13 -2.62 -19.72 30.58
CA ARG A 13 -1.39 -20.32 30.05
C ARG A 13 -0.36 -20.47 31.18
N LEU A 14 0.01 -21.70 31.51
CA LEU A 14 1.08 -22.02 32.45
C LEU A 14 2.40 -22.27 31.71
N ASN A 15 3.52 -22.00 32.38
CA ASN A 15 4.86 -22.35 31.88
C ASN A 15 5.15 -23.85 32.06
N ASP A 16 6.08 -24.40 31.29
CA ASP A 16 6.44 -25.84 31.35
C ASP A 16 6.88 -26.30 32.75
N THR A 17 7.56 -25.43 33.50
CA THR A 17 7.93 -25.68 34.91
C THR A 17 6.71 -25.73 35.83
N GLN A 18 5.69 -24.92 35.56
CA GLN A 18 4.44 -24.89 36.31
C GLN A 18 3.56 -26.10 36.00
N TYR A 19 3.58 -26.62 34.77
CA TYR A 19 2.93 -27.89 34.43
C TYR A 19 3.60 -29.08 35.14
N GLN A 20 4.93 -29.10 35.25
CA GLN A 20 5.63 -30.13 36.02
C GLN A 20 5.29 -30.06 37.52
N GLU A 21 5.17 -28.86 38.09
CA GLU A 21 4.69 -28.68 39.46
C GLU A 21 3.23 -29.10 39.62
N MET A 22 2.38 -28.80 38.65
CA MET A 22 0.98 -29.19 38.64
C MET A 22 0.81 -30.71 38.63
N ASP A 23 1.56 -31.42 37.78
CA ASP A 23 1.55 -32.88 37.72
C ASP A 23 2.08 -33.50 39.04
N LYS A 24 3.11 -32.90 39.67
CA LYS A 24 3.61 -33.33 40.99
C LYS A 24 2.60 -33.13 42.11
N LEU A 25 1.80 -32.07 42.04
CA LEU A 25 0.76 -31.75 43.01
C LEU A 25 -0.57 -32.47 42.74
N GLY A 26 -0.67 -33.22 41.64
CA GLY A 26 -1.85 -34.02 41.29
C GLY A 26 -3.04 -33.19 40.77
N PHE A 27 -2.84 -31.96 40.33
CA PHE A 27 -3.91 -31.14 39.77
C PHE A 27 -4.15 -31.49 38.29
N THR A 28 -5.40 -31.78 37.93
CA THR A 28 -5.81 -32.11 36.55
C THR A 28 -6.33 -30.90 35.77
N ASN A 29 -6.44 -29.75 36.42
CA ASN A 29 -7.02 -28.54 35.85
C ASN A 29 -6.10 -27.33 36.12
N GLU A 30 -5.77 -26.59 35.06
CA GLU A 30 -4.88 -25.43 35.11
C GLU A 30 -5.45 -24.31 35.99
N SER A 31 -6.77 -24.10 35.98
CA SER A 31 -7.42 -23.09 36.82
C SER A 31 -7.36 -23.43 38.31
N ALA A 32 -7.39 -24.72 38.66
CA ALA A 32 -7.27 -25.16 40.05
C ALA A 32 -5.85 -24.93 40.60
N TYR A 33 -4.84 -25.18 39.77
CA TYR A 33 -3.45 -24.92 40.11
C TYR A 33 -3.17 -23.43 40.34
N VAL A 34 -3.69 -22.55 39.48
CA VAL A 34 -3.56 -21.09 39.67
C VAL A 34 -4.23 -20.63 40.95
N LYS A 35 -5.45 -21.11 41.23
CA LYS A 35 -6.16 -20.76 42.47
C LYS A 35 -5.37 -21.18 43.72
N TYR A 36 -4.81 -22.38 43.72
CA TYR A 36 -3.95 -22.86 44.80
C TYR A 36 -2.71 -21.96 45.02
N LYS A 37 -2.05 -21.53 43.93
CA LYS A 37 -0.91 -20.61 44.03
C LYS A 37 -1.32 -19.21 44.50
N MET A 38 -2.50 -18.73 44.12
CA MET A 38 -3.04 -17.46 44.61
C MET A 38 -3.37 -17.53 46.10
N ASP A 39 -3.97 -18.61 46.58
CA ASP A 39 -4.26 -18.80 48.01
C ASP A 39 -2.96 -18.90 48.84
N GLN A 40 -1.91 -19.53 48.31
CA GLN A 40 -0.57 -19.49 48.93
C GLN A 40 0.06 -18.10 48.93
N GLY A 41 -0.22 -17.28 47.92
CA GLY A 41 0.22 -15.89 47.86
C GLY A 41 -0.51 -15.02 48.89
N GLN A 42 -1.82 -15.24 49.05
CA GLN A 42 -2.67 -14.51 50.00
C GLN A 42 -2.31 -14.84 51.45
N SER A 43 -2.05 -16.11 51.78
CA SER A 43 -1.64 -16.48 53.14
C SER A 43 -0.29 -15.87 53.55
N LYS A 44 0.66 -15.75 52.60
CA LYS A 44 1.93 -15.03 52.83
C LYS A 44 1.74 -13.52 53.00
N LEU A 45 0.71 -12.95 52.37
CA LEU A 45 0.34 -11.53 52.49
C LEU A 45 -0.41 -11.23 53.80
N GLU A 46 -1.21 -12.17 54.32
CA GLU A 46 -1.88 -12.04 55.62
C GLU A 46 -0.87 -12.11 56.79
N VAL A 47 0.19 -12.91 56.69
CA VAL A 47 1.29 -12.92 57.69
C VAL A 47 2.03 -11.58 57.74
N LEU A 48 2.04 -10.81 56.64
CA LEU A 48 2.62 -9.47 56.58
C LEU A 48 1.63 -8.35 56.94
N LYS A 49 0.35 -8.67 57.13
CA LYS A 49 -0.71 -7.75 57.59
C LYS A 49 -1.28 -8.21 58.94
N SER A 50 -0.43 -8.48 59.92
CA SER A 50 -0.86 -8.38 61.32
C SER A 50 -0.96 -6.90 61.72
N PRO A 51 -1.96 -6.50 62.51
CA PRO A 51 -2.28 -5.10 62.74
C PRO A 51 -1.13 -4.34 63.42
N SER A 52 -1.00 -3.09 62.99
CA SER A 52 -0.19 -2.03 63.57
C SER A 52 -0.60 -1.74 65.01
N ASP A 53 -0.14 -2.55 65.96
CA ASP A 53 -0.10 -2.18 67.38
C ASP A 53 1.35 -2.20 67.86
N HIS A 54 1.88 -1.00 68.04
CA HIS A 54 3.12 -0.74 68.75
C HIS A 54 3.02 -1.28 70.18
N THR A 55 3.51 -2.49 70.42
CA THR A 55 3.98 -2.89 71.74
C THR A 55 5.43 -3.34 71.63
N VAL A 56 6.31 -2.46 72.08
CA VAL A 56 7.73 -2.74 72.24
C VAL A 56 7.84 -3.91 73.23
N ARG A 57 8.19 -5.08 72.72
CA ARG A 57 8.47 -6.26 73.53
C ARG A 57 9.79 -6.02 74.27
N ALA A 58 9.71 -5.38 75.44
CA ALA A 58 10.86 -5.21 76.31
C ALA A 58 11.30 -6.58 76.83
N LEU A 59 12.52 -6.99 76.44
CA LEU A 59 13.18 -8.16 77.00
C LEU A 59 13.52 -7.88 78.48
N PRO A 60 13.37 -8.87 79.38
CA PRO A 60 13.72 -8.68 80.79
C PRO A 60 15.25 -8.54 80.92
N VAL A 61 15.70 -7.40 81.43
CA VAL A 61 17.11 -7.18 81.80
C VAL A 61 17.36 -7.97 83.08
N VAL A 62 17.99 -9.13 82.95
CA VAL A 62 18.57 -9.87 84.07
C VAL A 62 19.84 -9.12 84.48
N SER A 63 19.77 -8.33 85.55
CA SER A 63 20.95 -7.76 86.20
C SER A 63 21.67 -8.82 87.03
N GLU A 64 22.56 -9.59 86.39
CA GLU A 64 23.58 -10.35 87.10
C GLU A 64 24.86 -9.52 87.24
N LYS A 65 25.11 -9.04 88.46
CA LYS A 65 26.41 -8.53 88.87
C LYS A 65 27.40 -9.70 88.97
N ARG A 66 28.29 -9.87 87.99
CA ARG A 66 29.59 -10.58 88.07
C ARG A 66 30.61 -9.95 87.08
N PRO A 67 31.92 -10.19 87.27
CA PRO A 67 32.96 -9.16 87.35
C PRO A 67 33.35 -8.53 86.00
N HIS A 68 33.96 -7.34 86.07
CA HIS A 68 34.41 -6.48 84.97
C HIS A 68 35.32 -7.12 83.88
N SER A 69 35.62 -8.43 83.94
CA SER A 69 36.35 -9.17 82.91
C SER A 69 35.47 -9.60 81.73
N GLY A 70 34.23 -10.05 81.99
CA GLY A 70 33.32 -10.54 80.94
C GLY A 70 32.77 -9.42 80.05
N ALA A 71 32.53 -8.23 80.62
CA ALA A 71 32.02 -7.08 79.86
C ALA A 71 33.01 -6.57 78.79
N VAL A 72 34.32 -6.69 79.05
CA VAL A 72 35.35 -6.29 78.08
C VAL A 72 35.48 -7.32 76.96
N GLU A 73 35.41 -8.62 77.29
CA GLU A 73 35.37 -9.70 76.29
C GLU A 73 34.13 -9.60 75.41
N ASP A 74 32.95 -9.37 76.01
CA ASP A 74 31.69 -9.14 75.30
C ASP A 74 31.80 -7.92 74.37
N GLN A 75 32.38 -6.81 74.84
CA GLN A 75 32.57 -5.60 74.02
C GLN A 75 33.53 -5.84 72.85
N LEU A 76 34.60 -6.62 73.03
CA LEU A 76 35.52 -7.01 71.95
C LEU A 76 34.86 -7.96 70.95
N THR A 77 34.03 -8.90 71.40
CA THR A 77 33.23 -9.74 70.50
C THR A 77 32.19 -8.94 69.72
N ILE A 78 31.51 -7.98 70.35
CA ILE A 78 30.57 -7.09 69.66
C ILE A 78 31.29 -6.25 68.61
N GLN A 79 32.49 -5.73 68.92
CA GLN A 79 33.31 -5.02 67.94
C GLN A 79 33.77 -5.93 66.80
N ARG A 80 34.14 -7.18 67.09
CA ARG A 80 34.51 -8.16 66.06
C ARG A 80 33.32 -8.47 65.15
N LEU A 81 32.16 -8.73 65.73
CA LEU A 81 30.91 -9.01 64.99
C LEU A 81 30.42 -7.79 64.20
N SER A 82 30.63 -6.57 64.68
CA SER A 82 30.27 -5.35 63.95
C SER A 82 31.20 -5.11 62.75
N ILE A 83 32.50 -5.38 62.91
CA ILE A 83 33.47 -5.36 61.80
C ILE A 83 33.13 -6.45 60.78
N GLU A 84 32.77 -7.65 61.23
CA GLU A 84 32.38 -8.74 60.34
C GLU A 84 31.07 -8.44 59.60
N ASN A 85 30.06 -7.90 60.27
CA ASN A 85 28.83 -7.44 59.63
C ASN A 85 29.10 -6.34 58.59
N ARG A 86 29.96 -5.37 58.91
CA ARG A 86 30.35 -4.33 57.95
C ARG A 86 31.05 -4.92 56.72
N LYS A 87 31.97 -5.88 56.92
CA LYS A 87 32.61 -6.59 55.81
C LYS A 87 31.62 -7.41 54.98
N LEU A 88 30.62 -8.03 55.62
CA LEU A 88 29.56 -8.75 54.92
C LEU A 88 28.68 -7.78 54.11
N GLN A 89 28.36 -6.61 54.65
CA GLN A 89 27.64 -5.56 53.92
C GLN A 89 28.45 -5.06 52.71
N GLU A 90 29.74 -4.78 52.89
CA GLU A 90 30.63 -4.38 51.79
C GLU A 90 30.69 -5.44 50.68
N LYS A 91 30.78 -6.73 51.04
CA LYS A 91 30.72 -7.85 50.08
C LYS A 91 29.35 -7.93 49.37
N LEU A 92 28.26 -7.71 50.08
CA LEU A 92 26.92 -7.69 49.47
C LEU A 92 26.77 -6.53 48.50
N GLU A 93 27.28 -5.34 48.83
CA GLU A 93 27.29 -4.19 47.93
C GLU A 93 28.16 -4.45 46.69
N GLU A 94 29.32 -5.07 46.85
CA GLU A 94 30.20 -5.44 45.74
C GLU A 94 29.55 -6.48 44.81
N ILE A 95 28.89 -7.50 45.39
CA ILE A 95 28.11 -8.48 44.63
C ILE A 95 26.95 -7.79 43.90
N THR A 96 26.24 -6.87 44.55
CA THR A 96 25.13 -6.14 43.94
C THR A 96 25.62 -5.28 42.77
N ARG A 97 26.70 -4.51 42.97
CA ARG A 97 27.32 -3.68 41.91
C ARG A 97 27.84 -4.52 40.75
N SER A 98 28.46 -5.68 41.03
CA SER A 98 28.93 -6.58 39.98
C SER A 98 27.77 -7.20 39.21
N SER A 99 26.69 -7.59 39.91
CA SER A 99 25.46 -8.11 39.30
C SER A 99 24.75 -7.06 38.44
N GLU A 100 24.68 -5.81 38.88
CA GLU A 100 24.10 -4.72 38.07
C GLU A 100 24.94 -4.47 36.81
N LYS A 101 26.27 -4.47 36.92
CA LYS A 101 27.16 -4.31 35.77
C LYS A 101 27.01 -5.47 34.77
N THR A 102 26.96 -6.71 35.24
CA THR A 102 26.76 -7.87 34.35
C THR A 102 25.37 -7.84 33.73
N LEU A 103 24.33 -7.50 34.49
CA LEU A 103 22.96 -7.36 33.99
C LEU A 103 22.86 -6.27 32.92
N ASN A 104 23.47 -5.10 33.14
CA ASN A 104 23.53 -4.02 32.15
C ASN A 104 24.29 -4.45 30.90
N GLY A 105 25.40 -5.17 31.05
CA GLY A 105 26.15 -5.74 29.93
C GLY A 105 25.32 -6.73 29.11
N VAL A 106 24.56 -7.60 29.78
CA VAL A 106 23.63 -8.54 29.13
C VAL A 106 22.51 -7.78 28.43
N HIS A 107 21.90 -6.78 29.06
CA HIS A 107 20.86 -5.96 28.45
C HIS A 107 21.35 -5.25 27.19
N HIS A 108 22.53 -4.63 27.22
CA HIS A 108 23.10 -3.98 26.04
C HIS A 108 23.40 -4.98 24.93
N LYS A 109 23.96 -6.15 25.25
CA LYS A 109 24.25 -7.18 24.24
C LYS A 109 22.96 -7.74 23.63
N VAL A 110 21.97 -8.05 24.45
CA VAL A 110 20.66 -8.54 23.99
C VAL A 110 19.96 -7.48 23.15
N HIS A 111 19.99 -6.21 23.57
CA HIS A 111 19.42 -5.10 22.81
C HIS A 111 20.12 -4.92 21.46
N SER A 112 21.46 -4.94 21.42
CA SER A 112 22.24 -4.86 20.18
C SER A 112 21.90 -6.03 19.25
N MET A 113 21.86 -7.27 19.76
CA MET A 113 21.51 -8.44 18.96
C MET A 113 20.07 -8.36 18.43
N LEU A 114 19.11 -7.94 19.26
CA LEU A 114 17.72 -7.74 18.83
C LEU A 114 17.62 -6.65 17.74
N GLN A 115 18.35 -5.55 17.91
CA GLN A 115 18.38 -4.47 16.93
C GLN A 115 19.02 -4.92 15.62
N GLU A 116 20.12 -5.66 15.66
CA GLU A 116 20.77 -6.22 14.47
C GLU A 116 19.87 -7.22 13.75
N GLU A 117 19.21 -8.14 14.46
CA GLU A 117 18.30 -9.11 13.85
C GLU A 117 17.06 -8.44 13.24
N LEU A 118 16.53 -7.40 13.89
CA LEU A 118 15.43 -6.60 13.34
C LEU A 118 15.88 -5.85 12.08
N GLN A 119 17.05 -5.21 12.10
CA GLN A 119 17.62 -4.54 10.93
C GLN A 119 17.91 -5.51 9.77
N LYS A 120 18.42 -6.71 10.06
CA LYS A 120 18.62 -7.74 9.03
C LYS A 120 17.29 -8.15 8.39
N ARG A 121 16.27 -8.41 9.19
CA ARG A 121 14.92 -8.75 8.69
C ARG A 121 14.36 -7.65 7.81
N ASP A 122 14.40 -6.41 8.29
CA ASP A 122 13.88 -5.26 7.54
C ASP A 122 14.65 -5.08 6.23
N HIS A 123 15.97 -5.24 6.23
CA HIS A 123 16.79 -5.16 5.03
C HIS A 123 16.46 -6.29 4.03
N GLU A 124 16.25 -7.53 4.50
CA GLU A 124 15.83 -8.63 3.64
C GLU A 124 14.44 -8.43 3.04
N GLU A 125 13.48 -7.96 3.83
CA GLU A 125 12.14 -7.61 3.37
C GLU A 125 12.19 -6.48 2.34
N LEU A 126 12.97 -5.43 2.60
CA LEU A 126 13.17 -4.31 1.69
C LEU A 126 13.83 -4.76 0.38
N LYS A 127 14.83 -5.65 0.44
CA LYS A 127 15.49 -6.21 -0.75
C LYS A 127 14.51 -7.02 -1.60
N LYS A 128 13.63 -7.82 -0.97
CA LYS A 128 12.57 -8.56 -1.68
C LYS A 128 11.55 -7.62 -2.31
N ALA A 129 11.10 -6.59 -1.58
CA ALA A 129 10.18 -5.59 -2.09
C ALA A 129 10.79 -4.82 -3.28
N PHE A 130 12.05 -4.42 -3.19
CA PHE A 130 12.77 -3.77 -4.27
C PHE A 130 12.89 -4.66 -5.51
N ALA A 131 13.28 -5.94 -5.33
CA ALA A 131 13.34 -6.89 -6.45
C ALA A 131 11.97 -7.11 -7.11
N ALA A 132 10.90 -7.17 -6.33
CA ALA A 132 9.53 -7.27 -6.86
C ALA A 132 9.11 -6.01 -7.61
N SER A 133 9.42 -4.82 -7.07
CA SER A 133 9.16 -3.54 -7.72
C SER A 133 9.91 -3.41 -9.04
N LYS A 134 11.20 -3.77 -9.06
CA LYS A 134 12.02 -3.77 -10.27
C LYS A 134 11.44 -4.67 -11.36
N LYS A 135 11.01 -5.88 -11.02
CA LYS A 135 10.34 -6.79 -11.98
C LYS A 135 9.04 -6.19 -12.54
N LYS A 136 8.24 -5.52 -11.70
CA LYS A 136 7.03 -4.84 -12.17
C LYS A 136 7.37 -3.67 -13.10
N MET A 137 8.42 -2.92 -12.80
CA MET A 137 8.90 -1.83 -13.65
C MET A 137 9.33 -2.37 -15.02
N GLU A 138 10.13 -3.44 -15.07
CA GLU A 138 10.53 -4.11 -16.32
C GLU A 138 9.30 -4.63 -17.11
N GLN A 139 8.29 -5.17 -16.43
CA GLN A 139 7.03 -5.59 -17.06
C GLN A 139 6.24 -4.41 -17.64
N LEU A 140 6.18 -3.29 -16.93
CA LEU A 140 5.51 -2.09 -17.40
C LEU A 140 6.26 -1.44 -18.56
N GLU A 141 7.59 -1.40 -18.52
CA GLU A 141 8.42 -0.92 -19.64
C GLU A 141 8.21 -1.77 -20.89
N THR A 142 8.26 -3.10 -20.77
CA THR A 142 7.99 -3.99 -21.91
C THR A 142 6.55 -3.88 -22.43
N SER A 143 5.58 -3.63 -21.55
CA SER A 143 4.20 -3.37 -21.97
C SER A 143 4.06 -2.02 -22.69
N LEU A 144 4.77 -1.00 -22.23
CA LEU A 144 4.78 0.34 -22.84
C LEU A 144 5.45 0.28 -24.21
N GLU A 145 6.58 -0.39 -24.35
CA GLU A 145 7.24 -0.59 -25.65
C GLU A 145 6.34 -1.34 -26.64
N LYS A 146 5.61 -2.37 -26.18
CA LYS A 146 4.64 -3.08 -27.02
C LYS A 146 3.49 -2.18 -27.45
N SER A 147 2.93 -1.42 -26.51
CA SER A 147 1.85 -0.47 -26.79
C SER A 147 2.29 0.60 -27.79
N ASN A 148 3.51 1.14 -27.64
CA ASN A 148 4.05 2.14 -28.56
C ASN A 148 4.20 1.58 -29.98
N LYS A 149 4.73 0.36 -30.12
CA LYS A 149 4.83 -0.31 -31.43
C LYS A 149 3.46 -0.55 -32.05
N GLU A 150 2.45 -0.91 -31.25
CA GLU A 150 1.09 -1.08 -31.74
C GLU A 150 0.46 0.25 -32.18
N THR A 151 0.72 1.35 -31.46
CA THR A 151 0.25 2.68 -31.85
C THR A 151 0.94 3.19 -33.11
N GLU A 152 2.24 2.95 -33.27
CA GLU A 152 2.99 3.29 -34.49
C GLU A 152 2.42 2.53 -35.69
N ALA A 153 2.19 1.22 -35.56
CA ALA A 153 1.59 0.41 -36.62
C ALA A 153 0.19 0.91 -37.01
N LYS A 154 -0.67 1.23 -36.03
CA LYS A 154 -2.00 1.80 -36.30
C LYS A 154 -1.92 3.18 -36.94
N GLN A 155 -0.93 3.99 -36.56
CA GLN A 155 -0.72 5.30 -37.18
C GLN A 155 -0.32 5.15 -38.65
N GLU A 156 0.58 4.21 -38.99
CA GLU A 156 0.93 3.89 -40.38
C GLU A 156 -0.28 3.39 -41.18
N GLU A 157 -1.13 2.56 -40.57
CA GLU A 157 -2.39 2.11 -41.19
C GLU A 157 -3.34 3.28 -41.46
N ILE A 158 -3.50 4.20 -40.50
CA ILE A 158 -4.32 5.41 -40.66
C ILE A 158 -3.74 6.28 -41.78
N GLU A 159 -2.44 6.52 -41.81
CA GLU A 159 -1.81 7.28 -42.89
C GLU A 159 -2.02 6.64 -44.26
N ALA A 160 -1.94 5.31 -44.35
CA ALA A 160 -2.22 4.59 -45.58
C ALA A 160 -3.69 4.72 -45.99
N LEU A 161 -4.63 4.68 -45.03
CA LEU A 161 -6.05 4.91 -45.28
C LEU A 161 -6.33 6.35 -45.70
N VAL A 162 -5.71 7.34 -45.07
CA VAL A 162 -5.82 8.76 -45.43
C VAL A 162 -5.27 8.99 -46.83
N LYS A 163 -4.12 8.40 -47.20
CA LYS A 163 -3.62 8.46 -48.58
C LYS A 163 -4.62 7.85 -49.57
N LYS A 164 -5.18 6.68 -49.25
CA LYS A 164 -6.21 6.04 -50.11
C LYS A 164 -7.47 6.90 -50.24
N LEU A 165 -7.98 7.45 -49.14
CA LEU A 165 -9.13 8.35 -49.13
C LEU A 165 -8.83 9.63 -49.92
N GLY A 166 -7.66 10.22 -49.73
CA GLY A 166 -7.19 11.37 -50.50
C GLY A 166 -7.11 11.08 -52.00
N PHE A 167 -6.62 9.90 -52.42
CA PHE A 167 -6.66 9.48 -53.83
C PHE A 167 -8.09 9.27 -54.35
N VAL A 168 -8.99 8.76 -53.52
CA VAL A 168 -10.41 8.58 -53.89
C VAL A 168 -11.09 9.94 -54.03
N GLU A 169 -10.81 10.90 -53.15
CA GLU A 169 -11.35 12.26 -53.24
C GLU A 169 -10.76 13.04 -54.41
N LEU A 170 -9.44 12.96 -54.65
CA LEU A 170 -8.79 13.47 -55.86
C LEU A 170 -9.40 12.84 -57.11
N GLY A 171 -9.67 11.53 -57.08
CA GLY A 171 -10.40 10.83 -58.14
C GLY A 171 -11.80 11.41 -58.35
N LYS A 172 -12.58 11.60 -57.28
CA LYS A 172 -13.92 12.22 -57.35
C LYS A 172 -13.88 13.67 -57.85
N ALA A 173 -12.83 14.43 -57.56
CA ALA A 173 -12.68 15.81 -58.01
C ALA A 173 -12.18 15.91 -59.47
N LEU A 174 -11.25 15.04 -59.88
CA LEU A 174 -10.62 15.07 -61.19
C LEU A 174 -11.41 14.32 -62.26
N LEU A 175 -12.16 13.26 -61.90
CA LEU A 175 -12.95 12.48 -62.87
C LEU A 175 -14.03 13.34 -63.56
N PRO A 176 -14.83 14.18 -62.87
CA PRO A 176 -15.80 15.03 -63.55
C PRO A 176 -15.14 16.05 -64.50
N GLY A 177 -13.99 16.60 -64.12
CA GLY A 177 -13.23 17.52 -64.96
C GLY A 177 -12.64 16.86 -66.21
N ALA A 178 -12.04 15.68 -66.05
CA ALA A 178 -11.47 14.89 -67.15
C ALA A 178 -12.57 14.34 -68.08
N ILE A 179 -13.69 13.86 -67.52
CA ILE A 179 -14.87 13.41 -68.28
C ILE A 179 -15.50 14.58 -69.03
N SER A 180 -15.58 15.77 -68.42
CA SER A 180 -16.08 16.99 -69.08
C SER A 180 -15.15 17.45 -70.22
N GLY A 181 -13.83 17.36 -70.03
CA GLY A 181 -12.84 17.60 -71.09
C GLY A 181 -12.93 16.61 -72.26
N LEU A 182 -13.07 15.32 -71.96
CA LEU A 182 -13.27 14.26 -72.96
C LEU A 182 -14.62 14.38 -73.67
N ALA A 183 -15.69 14.77 -72.97
CA ALA A 183 -17.00 15.03 -73.57
C ALA A 183 -16.97 16.23 -74.52
N LYS A 184 -16.14 17.25 -74.24
CA LYS A 184 -15.92 18.38 -75.15
C LYS A 184 -15.11 18.00 -76.39
N GLN A 185 -14.11 17.12 -76.27
CA GLN A 185 -13.30 16.67 -77.41
C GLN A 185 -13.98 15.60 -78.28
N TYR A 186 -14.80 14.72 -77.69
CA TYR A 186 -15.48 13.61 -78.41
C TYR A 186 -16.98 13.50 -78.08
N PRO A 187 -17.80 14.51 -78.42
CA PRO A 187 -19.21 14.55 -78.04
C PRO A 187 -20.04 13.41 -78.66
N LYS A 188 -19.74 13.01 -79.90
CA LYS A 188 -20.51 11.97 -80.62
C LYS A 188 -20.30 10.55 -80.09
N GLN A 189 -19.15 10.27 -79.47
CA GLN A 189 -18.85 8.95 -78.89
C GLN A 189 -19.35 8.85 -77.45
N MET A 190 -19.31 9.96 -76.69
CA MET A 190 -19.82 10.02 -75.32
C MET A 190 -21.34 10.02 -75.21
N GLN A 191 -22.07 10.53 -76.21
CA GLN A 191 -23.54 10.52 -76.22
C GLN A 191 -24.13 9.10 -76.21
N GLY A 192 -23.42 8.11 -76.77
CA GLY A 192 -23.80 6.69 -76.70
C GLY A 192 -23.56 6.04 -75.33
N ILE A 193 -22.58 6.54 -74.57
CA ILE A 193 -22.18 6.00 -73.26
C ILE A 193 -22.94 6.70 -72.12
N ALA A 194 -23.27 7.98 -72.25
CA ALA A 194 -24.10 8.70 -71.28
C ALA A 194 -25.54 8.14 -71.20
N SER A 195 -26.07 7.62 -72.31
CA SER A 195 -27.39 6.96 -72.34
C SER A 195 -27.41 5.66 -71.52
N THR A 196 -26.31 4.92 -71.50
CA THR A 196 -26.21 3.66 -70.74
C THR A 196 -25.82 3.90 -69.27
N LEU A 197 -24.97 4.90 -68.99
CA LEU A 197 -24.56 5.25 -67.61
C LEU A 197 -25.62 6.08 -66.85
N GLY A 198 -26.46 6.84 -67.55
CA GLY A 198 -27.57 7.61 -66.97
C GLY A 198 -28.64 6.74 -66.32
N SER A 199 -28.72 5.45 -66.67
CA SER A 199 -29.66 4.50 -66.05
C SER A 199 -29.24 4.00 -64.67
N LEU A 200 -27.97 4.21 -64.26
CA LEU A 200 -27.47 3.81 -62.94
C LEU A 200 -27.28 4.97 -61.95
N GLY A 201 -27.36 6.24 -62.39
CA GLY A 201 -26.91 7.39 -61.60
C GLY A 201 -27.97 8.42 -61.17
N LEU A 202 -29.25 8.24 -61.53
CA LEU A 202 -30.30 9.27 -61.35
C LEU A 202 -31.18 9.12 -60.10
N SER A 203 -30.73 8.39 -59.08
CA SER A 203 -31.35 8.39 -57.75
C SER A 203 -30.53 9.18 -56.74
N ALA A 204 -30.22 10.45 -57.03
CA ALA A 204 -29.73 11.42 -56.05
C ALA A 204 -29.71 12.85 -56.63
N THR A 205 -30.88 13.45 -56.84
CA THR A 205 -31.00 14.91 -56.98
C THR A 205 -32.10 15.40 -56.04
N GLY A 206 -31.67 15.76 -54.83
CA GLY A 206 -32.47 16.37 -53.77
C GLY A 206 -31.52 17.02 -52.78
N THR A 207 -30.89 18.12 -53.17
CA THR A 207 -29.90 18.86 -52.38
C THR A 207 -30.42 20.27 -52.10
N VAL A 208 -31.11 20.43 -50.96
CA VAL A 208 -31.08 21.63 -50.11
C VAL A 208 -31.31 21.26 -48.62
N GLU A 209 -31.84 20.07 -48.28
CA GLU A 209 -32.07 19.65 -46.88
C GLU A 209 -30.93 18.83 -46.24
N ASN A 210 -29.82 18.59 -46.94
CA ASN A 210 -28.84 17.55 -46.56
C ASN A 210 -27.64 18.01 -45.72
N GLU A 211 -27.39 19.32 -45.55
CA GLU A 211 -26.25 19.77 -44.73
C GLU A 211 -26.54 19.67 -43.22
N MET A 212 -27.79 19.89 -42.77
CA MET A 212 -28.17 19.63 -41.37
C MET A 212 -28.30 18.13 -41.06
N ASN A 213 -28.63 17.31 -42.06
CA ASN A 213 -28.70 15.85 -41.89
C ASN A 213 -27.32 15.21 -41.86
N GLN A 214 -26.29 15.77 -42.50
CA GLN A 214 -24.94 15.17 -42.46
C GLN A 214 -24.32 15.21 -41.06
N ASP A 215 -24.49 16.29 -40.31
CA ASP A 215 -24.01 16.37 -38.92
C ASP A 215 -24.84 15.46 -37.98
N GLN A 216 -26.16 15.37 -38.20
CA GLN A 216 -27.03 14.45 -37.46
C GLN A 216 -26.76 12.98 -37.83
N ASP A 217 -26.49 12.68 -39.09
CA ASP A 217 -26.14 11.35 -39.58
C ASP A 217 -24.72 10.96 -39.16
N HIS A 218 -23.77 11.90 -39.09
CA HIS A 218 -22.46 11.67 -38.51
C HIS A 218 -22.55 11.43 -37.01
N LEU A 219 -23.37 12.21 -36.29
CA LEU A 219 -23.62 11.97 -34.87
C LEU A 219 -24.31 10.62 -34.65
N LEU A 220 -25.31 10.25 -35.47
CA LEU A 220 -25.97 8.95 -35.42
C LEU A 220 -25.03 7.80 -35.80
N GLN A 221 -24.12 8.01 -36.73
CA GLN A 221 -23.06 7.03 -37.07
C GLN A 221 -22.09 6.86 -35.91
N ILE A 222 -21.63 7.95 -35.28
CA ILE A 222 -20.78 7.90 -34.09
C ILE A 222 -21.51 7.21 -32.93
N LEU A 223 -22.79 7.50 -32.74
CA LEU A 223 -23.63 6.92 -31.69
C LEU A 223 -23.92 5.43 -31.96
N ASN A 224 -24.11 5.02 -33.21
CA ASN A 224 -24.22 3.62 -33.60
C ASN A 224 -22.88 2.88 -33.48
N TYR A 225 -21.76 3.52 -33.80
CA TYR A 225 -20.42 2.94 -33.62
C TYR A 225 -20.08 2.77 -32.12
N LEU A 226 -20.43 3.76 -31.29
CA LEU A 226 -20.34 3.66 -29.84
C LEU A 226 -21.26 2.58 -29.28
N ARG A 227 -22.46 2.41 -29.84
CA ARG A 227 -23.39 1.34 -29.45
C ARG A 227 -22.93 -0.05 -29.89
N GLU A 228 -22.17 -0.19 -30.98
CA GLU A 228 -21.56 -1.46 -31.40
C GLU A 228 -20.33 -1.82 -30.55
N LEU A 229 -19.62 -0.84 -30.00
CA LEU A 229 -18.44 -1.05 -29.16
C LEU A 229 -18.76 -1.30 -27.68
N PHE A 230 -19.95 -0.91 -27.20
CA PHE A 230 -20.34 -1.03 -25.79
C PHE A 230 -21.61 -1.87 -25.60
N THR A 231 -21.60 -2.76 -24.61
CA THR A 231 -22.85 -3.41 -24.16
C THR A 231 -23.80 -2.35 -23.59
N LYS A 232 -25.13 -2.58 -23.68
CA LYS A 232 -26.17 -1.58 -23.29
C LYS A 232 -25.97 -0.98 -21.89
N GLU A 233 -25.39 -1.75 -20.96
CA GLU A 233 -25.09 -1.32 -19.60
C GLU A 233 -23.87 -0.37 -19.53
N GLN A 234 -22.86 -0.60 -20.36
CA GLN A 234 -21.65 0.22 -20.42
C GLN A 234 -21.88 1.56 -21.13
N PHE A 235 -22.75 1.60 -22.14
CA PHE A 235 -23.12 2.84 -22.83
C PHE A 235 -23.88 3.81 -21.90
N GLY A 236 -24.76 3.29 -21.04
CA GLY A 236 -25.44 4.09 -20.02
C GLY A 236 -24.46 4.72 -19.02
N GLN A 237 -23.49 3.94 -18.54
CA GLN A 237 -22.46 4.43 -17.62
C GLN A 237 -21.54 5.47 -18.28
N VAL A 238 -21.22 5.34 -19.57
CA VAL A 238 -20.41 6.34 -20.30
C VAL A 238 -21.18 7.64 -20.51
N ILE A 239 -22.48 7.58 -20.78
CA ILE A 239 -23.31 8.80 -20.88
C ILE A 239 -23.43 9.49 -19.52
N GLU A 240 -23.62 8.72 -18.44
CA GLU A 240 -23.69 9.26 -17.07
C GLU A 240 -22.34 9.89 -16.65
N LEU A 241 -21.23 9.25 -17.03
CA LEU A 241 -19.89 9.80 -16.83
C LEU A 241 -19.65 11.06 -17.68
N MET A 242 -20.10 11.09 -18.95
CA MET A 242 -20.04 12.29 -19.79
C MET A 242 -20.90 13.42 -19.23
N MET A 243 -22.06 13.13 -18.65
CA MET A 243 -22.88 14.13 -17.96
C MET A 243 -22.16 14.65 -16.70
N GLN A 244 -21.57 13.78 -15.88
CA GLN A 244 -20.81 14.20 -14.69
C GLN A 244 -19.54 14.99 -15.04
N VAL A 245 -18.82 14.59 -16.10
CA VAL A 245 -17.66 15.33 -16.61
C VAL A 245 -18.11 16.66 -17.22
N GLY A 246 -19.24 16.68 -17.92
CA GLY A 246 -19.85 17.90 -18.45
C GLY A 246 -20.28 18.87 -17.34
N GLU A 247 -20.87 18.37 -16.25
CA GLU A 247 -21.19 19.16 -15.05
C GLU A 247 -19.92 19.68 -14.35
N GLN A 248 -18.91 18.83 -14.16
CA GLN A 248 -17.63 19.24 -13.57
C GLN A 248 -16.90 20.28 -14.43
N ILE A 249 -16.93 20.17 -15.76
CA ILE A 249 -16.32 21.16 -16.65
C ILE A 249 -17.09 22.50 -16.58
N LYS A 250 -18.41 22.46 -16.41
CA LYS A 250 -19.25 23.66 -16.32
C LYS A 250 -19.03 24.43 -15.01
N ASP A 251 -18.78 23.72 -13.92
CA ASP A 251 -18.52 24.33 -12.60
C ASP A 251 -17.05 24.75 -12.44
N ASP A 252 -16.11 24.05 -13.06
CA ASP A 252 -14.69 24.30 -12.88
C ASP A 252 -14.14 25.28 -13.93
N THR A 253 -14.51 26.56 -13.73
CA THR A 253 -14.07 27.72 -14.53
C THR A 253 -12.53 27.78 -14.67
N HIS A 254 -11.82 27.24 -13.68
CA HIS A 254 -10.37 27.18 -13.64
C HIS A 254 -9.78 26.10 -14.57
N LEU A 255 -10.49 24.99 -14.80
CA LEU A 255 -10.10 23.98 -15.78
C LEU A 255 -10.24 24.54 -17.21
N ILE A 256 -11.33 25.27 -17.48
CA ILE A 256 -11.55 25.96 -18.77
C ILE A 256 -10.45 27.00 -19.01
N GLN A 257 -10.07 27.78 -17.99
CA GLN A 257 -8.96 28.74 -18.10
C GLN A 257 -7.62 28.05 -18.37
N LYS A 258 -7.34 26.91 -17.76
CA LYS A 258 -6.13 26.13 -18.04
C LYS A 258 -6.14 25.54 -19.44
N MET A 259 -7.27 25.00 -19.91
CA MET A 259 -7.42 24.50 -21.27
C MET A 259 -7.25 25.62 -22.29
N ALA A 260 -7.83 26.80 -22.05
CA ALA A 260 -7.63 27.99 -22.87
C ALA A 260 -6.17 28.44 -22.89
N TYR A 261 -5.49 28.43 -21.73
CA TYR A 261 -4.07 28.76 -21.62
C TYR A 261 -3.17 27.78 -22.39
N TYR A 262 -3.46 26.48 -22.33
CA TYR A 262 -2.68 25.49 -23.07
C TYR A 262 -2.99 25.50 -24.57
N MET A 263 -4.23 25.78 -24.98
CA MET A 263 -4.54 26.03 -26.39
C MET A 263 -3.80 27.26 -26.92
N ASP A 264 -3.78 28.36 -26.15
CA ASP A 264 -3.04 29.58 -26.52
C ASP A 264 -1.52 29.33 -26.58
N GLN A 265 -0.96 28.51 -25.69
CA GLN A 265 0.45 28.10 -25.77
C GLN A 265 0.77 27.25 -27.01
N ILE A 266 -0.13 26.35 -27.42
CA ILE A 266 0.06 25.51 -28.60
C ILE A 266 0.00 26.39 -29.86
N GLN A 267 -0.99 27.28 -29.93
CA GLN A 267 -1.18 28.19 -31.06
C GLN A 267 -0.02 29.19 -31.20
N ASN A 268 0.50 29.70 -30.08
CA ASN A 268 1.68 30.56 -30.08
C ASN A 268 2.94 29.79 -30.50
N LYS A 269 3.09 28.51 -30.13
CA LYS A 269 4.19 27.66 -30.61
C LYS A 269 4.12 27.36 -32.10
N GLU A 270 2.93 27.16 -32.66
CA GLU A 270 2.77 27.02 -34.11
C GLU A 270 3.13 28.31 -34.85
N SER A 271 2.70 29.48 -34.35
CA SER A 271 3.05 30.78 -34.96
C SER A 271 4.55 31.13 -34.88
N LEU A 272 5.26 30.59 -33.87
CA LEU A 272 6.72 30.71 -33.72
C LEU A 272 7.47 29.72 -34.60
N SER A 273 6.89 28.55 -34.89
CA SER A 273 7.41 27.56 -35.83
C SER A 273 7.34 28.07 -37.28
N ASP A 274 6.24 28.75 -37.64
CA ASP A 274 6.06 29.31 -38.99
C ASP A 274 6.94 30.55 -39.26
N LYS A 275 7.34 31.29 -38.22
CA LYS A 275 8.30 32.41 -38.35
C LYS A 275 9.76 32.00 -38.36
N ALA A 276 10.08 30.74 -38.04
CA ALA A 276 11.44 30.22 -38.07
C ALA A 276 11.80 29.54 -39.41
N THR A 277 10.87 29.52 -40.37
CA THR A 277 11.02 28.88 -41.68
C THR A 277 10.91 29.82 -42.89
N GLU A 278 10.85 31.15 -42.66
CA GLU A 278 11.20 32.18 -43.67
C GLU A 278 12.63 32.69 -43.46
#